data_AF-A0A4W5MTV6-F1
#
_entry.id   AF-A0A4W5MTV6-F1
#
_cell.length_a   1.000
_cell.length_b   1.000
_cell.length_c   1.000
_cell.angle_alpha   90.00
_cell.angle_beta   90.00
_cell.angle_gamma   90.00
#
_symmetry.space_group_name_H-M   'P 1'
#
loop_
_entity.id
_entity.type
_entity.pdbx_description
1 polymer ?
#
loop_
_entity_poly.entity_id
_entity_poly.type
_entity_poly.pdbx_seq_one_letter_code
_entity_poly.pdbx_strand_id
1 'polypeptide(L)'
;MEEEGDDRGLQETGEGAPPYPHRGIGGVESFKFLGVHITDKLNWSTHTDSVVKNAQQRLFNLRGLKKFGLSPKSLTNFYRCTIESILSGCITAWYGNCSAHNRNALQRVVRTAQRITGGKLPALQDTYTTRCHRKAKKIIKDNNHPSHCLFTPLSSRRRGQYRCIKAGTERLKNSFYLKAIRLLNSHH
;
A
#
# COMPACT_ATOMS: atom_id res chain seq x y z
N MET A 1 -66.25 32.82 -40.97
CA MET A 1 -64.83 33.18 -40.84
C MET A 1 -64.43 32.66 -39.48
N GLU A 2 -63.97 31.41 -39.36
CA GLU A 2 -62.57 30.98 -39.69
C GLU A 2 -61.60 31.89 -38.95
N GLU A 3 -60.77 31.47 -38.00
CA GLU A 3 -59.87 30.29 -37.89
C GLU A 3 -59.91 29.74 -36.44
N GLU A 4 -59.90 28.44 -36.12
CA GLU A 4 -58.85 27.40 -36.24
C GLU A 4 -57.55 27.65 -35.43
N GLY A 5 -57.14 26.63 -34.65
CA GLY A 5 -55.96 26.60 -33.77
C GLY A 5 -56.29 25.92 -32.44
N ASP A 6 -56.65 24.64 -32.42
CA ASP A 6 -55.76 23.47 -32.40
C ASP A 6 -55.00 23.24 -31.08
N ASP A 7 -55.31 22.07 -30.53
CA ASP A 7 -54.39 21.09 -29.95
C ASP A 7 -54.22 20.95 -28.43
N ARG A 8 -54.43 19.67 -28.04
CA ARG A 8 -53.88 18.92 -26.89
C ARG A 8 -54.51 19.09 -25.51
N GLY A 9 -55.51 18.24 -25.28
CA GLY A 9 -55.81 17.75 -23.94
C GLY A 9 -56.23 16.29 -23.99
N LEU A 10 -55.26 15.37 -24.05
CA LEU A 10 -55.28 14.03 -23.43
C LEU A 10 -54.03 13.24 -23.87
N GLN A 11 -53.04 13.10 -22.98
CA GLN A 11 -52.41 11.80 -22.81
C GLN A 11 -51.74 11.70 -21.43
N GLU A 12 -52.24 10.75 -20.64
CA GLU A 12 -51.53 10.17 -19.51
C GLU A 12 -50.17 9.64 -19.98
N THR A 13 -49.09 9.99 -19.28
CA THR A 13 -47.88 9.17 -19.29
C THR A 13 -47.24 9.16 -17.91
N GLY A 14 -47.43 8.03 -17.22
CA GLY A 14 -46.33 7.28 -16.61
C GLY A 14 -45.54 7.99 -15.52
N GLU A 15 -45.96 7.75 -14.28
CA GLU A 15 -45.13 7.86 -13.09
C GLU A 15 -43.91 6.92 -13.25
N GLY A 16 -42.83 7.47 -13.80
CA GLY A 16 -41.58 6.75 -14.07
C GLY A 16 -40.81 6.52 -12.78
N ALA A 17 -41.09 5.41 -12.10
CA ALA A 17 -40.18 4.86 -11.10
C ALA A 17 -38.76 4.71 -11.72
N PRO A 18 -37.69 5.12 -11.01
CA PRO A 18 -36.34 5.07 -11.56
C PRO A 18 -35.99 3.63 -11.99
N PRO A 19 -35.38 3.40 -13.18
CA PRO A 19 -35.33 2.07 -13.79
C PRO A 19 -34.43 1.04 -13.09
N TYR A 20 -33.75 1.41 -12.01
CA TYR A 20 -33.00 0.47 -11.21
C TYR A 20 -33.09 0.90 -9.75
N PRO A 21 -33.50 0.02 -8.81
CA PRO A 21 -33.05 0.22 -7.45
C PRO A 21 -31.53 0.27 -7.55
N HIS A 22 -30.92 1.39 -7.13
CA HIS A 22 -29.53 1.36 -6.71
C HIS A 22 -29.50 0.37 -5.55
N ARG A 23 -29.38 -0.92 -5.90
CA ARG A 23 -29.05 -2.00 -5.00
C ARG A 23 -27.67 -1.60 -4.54
N GLY A 24 -27.63 -0.86 -3.43
CA GLY A 24 -26.41 -0.39 -2.82
C GLY A 24 -25.48 -1.58 -2.83
N ILE A 25 -24.36 -1.45 -3.55
CA ILE A 25 -23.35 -2.48 -3.58
C ILE A 25 -23.04 -2.71 -2.10
N GLY A 26 -23.51 -3.83 -1.55
CA GLY A 26 -23.32 -4.15 -0.14
C GLY A 26 -21.84 -4.02 0.12
N GLY A 27 -21.46 -3.02 0.94
CA GLY A 27 -20.06 -2.72 1.16
C GLY A 27 -19.37 -3.98 1.66
N VAL A 28 -18.34 -4.43 0.95
CA VAL A 28 -17.54 -5.56 1.42
C VAL A 28 -16.64 -5.04 2.52
N GLU A 29 -16.78 -5.56 3.74
CA GLU A 29 -16.00 -5.14 4.91
C GLU A 29 -14.48 -5.29 4.68
N SER A 30 -14.08 -6.36 3.98
CA SER A 30 -12.70 -6.52 3.51
C SER A 30 -12.61 -7.38 2.25
N PHE A 31 -11.72 -7.02 1.33
CA PHE A 31 -11.40 -7.82 0.15
C PHE A 31 -9.89 -7.93 -0.05
N LYS A 32 -9.46 -8.96 -0.78
CA LYS A 32 -8.05 -9.22 -1.07
C LYS A 32 -7.72 -8.81 -2.50
N PHE A 33 -6.80 -7.87 -2.66
CA PHE A 33 -6.31 -7.43 -3.97
C PHE A 33 -4.80 -7.56 -4.05
N LEU A 34 -4.30 -8.29 -5.06
CA LEU A 34 -2.88 -8.56 -5.26
C LEU A 34 -2.15 -9.06 -4.00
N GLY A 35 -2.84 -9.83 -3.16
CA GLY A 35 -2.29 -10.35 -1.90
C GLY A 35 -2.43 -9.43 -0.69
N VAL A 36 -2.88 -8.19 -0.85
CA VAL A 36 -3.11 -7.23 0.23
C VAL A 36 -4.59 -7.24 0.64
N HIS A 37 -4.86 -7.28 1.95
CA HIS A 37 -6.23 -7.17 2.44
C HIS A 37 -6.56 -5.69 2.62
N ILE A 38 -7.60 -5.24 1.93
CA ILE A 38 -8.10 -3.88 1.97
C ILE A 38 -9.40 -3.93 2.75
N THR A 39 -9.50 -3.15 3.83
CA THR A 39 -10.69 -3.04 4.67
C THR A 39 -11.43 -1.74 4.36
N ASP A 40 -12.72 -1.69 4.62
CA ASP A 40 -13.58 -0.49 4.50
C ASP A 40 -13.01 0.72 5.26
N LYS A 41 -12.43 0.48 6.45
CA LYS A 41 -11.79 1.48 7.31
C LYS A 41 -10.34 1.75 6.95
N LEU A 42 -9.81 1.06 5.94
CA LEU A 42 -8.40 1.09 5.53
C LEU A 42 -7.44 0.85 6.70
N ASN A 43 -7.87 0.01 7.65
CA ASN A 43 -6.99 -0.52 8.68
C ASN A 43 -6.13 -1.65 8.09
N TRP A 44 -4.91 -1.78 8.59
CA TRP A 44 -3.93 -2.75 8.08
C TRP A 44 -3.72 -3.93 9.02
N SER A 45 -4.56 -4.09 10.05
CA SER A 45 -4.42 -5.16 11.04
C SER A 45 -4.71 -6.52 10.41
N THR A 46 -5.85 -6.69 9.73
CA THR A 46 -6.20 -7.92 9.01
C THR A 46 -5.12 -8.33 8.02
N HIS A 47 -4.57 -7.36 7.27
CA HIS A 47 -3.46 -7.62 6.35
C HIS A 47 -2.19 -8.03 7.09
N THR A 48 -1.83 -7.31 8.16
CA THR A 48 -0.63 -7.58 8.96
C THR A 48 -0.70 -8.97 9.59
N ASP A 49 -1.83 -9.34 10.17
CA ASP A 49 -2.02 -10.64 10.83
C ASP A 49 -1.89 -11.79 9.82
N SER A 50 -2.50 -11.64 8.64
CA SER A 50 -2.32 -12.59 7.53
C SER A 50 -0.85 -12.70 7.12
N VAL A 51 -0.13 -11.59 6.98
CA VAL A 51 1.29 -11.58 6.62
C VAL A 51 2.15 -12.23 7.71
N VAL A 52 1.91 -11.91 8.98
CA VAL A 52 2.63 -12.47 10.13
C VAL A 52 2.40 -13.98 10.22
N LYS A 53 1.15 -14.44 10.10
CA LYS A 53 0.81 -15.87 10.09
C LYS A 53 1.56 -16.62 8.98
N ASN A 54 1.53 -16.10 7.76
CA ASN A 54 2.26 -16.68 6.63
C ASN A 54 3.77 -16.68 6.85
N ALA A 55 4.32 -15.64 7.48
CA ALA A 55 5.74 -15.56 7.79
C ALA A 55 6.17 -16.51 8.91
N GLN A 56 5.31 -16.73 9.91
CA GLN A 56 5.55 -17.71 10.98
C GLN A 56 5.65 -19.14 10.45
N GLN A 57 4.79 -19.51 9.50
CA GLN A 57 4.88 -20.82 8.83
C GLN A 57 6.23 -20.98 8.10
N ARG A 58 6.72 -19.93 7.44
CA ARG A 58 8.01 -19.94 6.75
C ARG A 58 9.19 -19.94 7.72
N LEU A 59 9.05 -19.30 8.88
CA LEU A 59 10.04 -19.39 9.96
C LEU A 59 10.17 -20.80 10.51
N PHE A 60 9.07 -21.55 10.61
CA PHE A 60 9.13 -22.97 10.99
C PHE A 60 9.99 -23.76 9.99
N ASN A 61 9.76 -23.58 8.69
CA ASN A 61 10.57 -24.22 7.65
C ASN A 61 12.04 -23.78 7.73
N LEU A 62 12.32 -22.48 7.94
CA LEU A 62 13.67 -21.96 8.10
C LEU A 62 14.41 -22.58 9.31
N ARG A 63 13.71 -22.84 10.41
CA ARG A 63 14.28 -23.58 11.57
C ARG A 63 14.62 -25.01 11.19
N GLY A 64 13.76 -25.68 10.42
CA GLY A 64 14.03 -27.00 9.87
C GLY A 64 15.31 -27.02 9.03
N LEU A 65 15.43 -26.09 8.09
CA LEU A 65 16.63 -25.95 7.25
C LEU A 65 17.91 -25.72 8.05
N LYS A 66 17.84 -24.94 9.15
CA LYS A 66 19.00 -24.78 10.04
C LYS A 66 19.40 -26.10 10.70
N LYS A 67 18.43 -26.93 11.11
CA LYS A 67 18.71 -28.26 11.70
C LYS A 67 19.38 -29.20 10.71
N PHE A 68 19.08 -29.08 9.41
CA PHE A 68 19.76 -29.83 8.35
C PHE A 68 21.17 -29.31 8.03
N GLY A 69 21.70 -28.34 8.78
CA GLY A 69 23.09 -27.87 8.64
C GLY A 69 23.32 -26.96 7.43
N LEU A 70 22.27 -26.34 6.86
CA LEU A 70 22.45 -25.39 5.77
C LEU A 70 23.33 -24.21 6.19
N SER A 71 24.17 -23.75 5.25
CA SER A 71 25.05 -22.61 5.48
C SER A 71 24.26 -21.33 5.84
N PRO A 72 24.82 -20.42 6.66
CA PRO A 72 24.20 -19.12 6.96
C PRO A 72 23.81 -18.31 5.72
N LYS A 73 24.59 -18.42 4.63
CA LYS A 73 24.31 -17.78 3.34
C LYS A 73 23.05 -18.35 2.69
N SER A 74 22.92 -19.67 2.67
CA SER A 74 21.72 -20.35 2.14
C SER A 74 20.48 -20.02 2.96
N LEU A 75 20.59 -20.01 4.29
CA LEU A 75 19.50 -19.62 5.20
C LEU A 75 19.07 -18.16 4.99
N THR A 76 20.03 -17.26 4.79
CA THR A 76 19.77 -15.84 4.49
C THR A 76 19.06 -15.68 3.14
N ASN A 77 19.50 -16.41 2.12
CA ASN A 77 18.82 -16.40 0.82
C ASN A 77 17.39 -16.95 0.91
N PHE A 78 17.18 -18.05 1.65
CA PHE A 78 15.84 -18.57 1.91
C PHE A 78 14.95 -17.52 2.58
N TYR A 79 15.46 -16.82 3.61
CA TYR A 79 14.75 -15.71 4.24
C TYR A 79 14.36 -14.63 3.22
N ARG A 80 15.29 -14.16 2.40
CA ARG A 80 15.06 -13.11 1.39
C ARG A 80 13.97 -13.53 0.39
N CYS A 81 14.06 -14.76 -0.12
CA CYS A 81 13.13 -15.26 -1.15
C CYS A 81 11.74 -15.56 -0.58
N THR A 82 11.62 -16.01 0.67
CA THR A 82 10.36 -16.53 1.19
C THR A 82 9.72 -15.63 2.25
N ILE A 83 10.46 -15.14 3.22
CA ILE A 83 9.91 -14.37 4.35
C ILE A 83 9.93 -12.88 4.00
N GLU A 84 11.07 -12.36 3.54
CA GLU A 84 11.18 -10.94 3.18
C GLU A 84 10.27 -10.58 2.01
N SER A 85 10.09 -11.47 1.04
CA SER A 85 9.20 -11.24 -0.11
C SER A 85 7.75 -10.99 0.29
N ILE A 86 7.21 -11.74 1.26
CA ILE A 86 5.86 -11.52 1.76
C ILE A 86 5.75 -10.32 2.70
N LEU A 87 6.80 -10.05 3.51
CA LEU A 87 6.83 -8.89 4.40
C LEU A 87 6.96 -7.57 3.61
N SER A 88 7.66 -7.60 2.48
CA SER A 88 7.91 -6.43 1.63
C SER A 88 6.96 -6.29 0.44
N GLY A 89 6.04 -7.24 0.26
CA GLY A 89 5.02 -7.23 -0.78
C GLY A 89 4.12 -6.01 -0.66
N CYS A 90 4.10 -5.18 -1.71
CA CYS A 90 3.37 -3.90 -1.75
C CYS A 90 3.58 -3.00 -0.51
N ILE A 91 4.71 -3.12 0.20
CA ILE A 91 4.96 -2.47 1.50
C ILE A 91 4.78 -0.95 1.46
N THR A 92 5.01 -0.32 0.30
CA THR A 92 4.83 1.12 0.10
C THR A 92 3.37 1.57 0.26
N ALA A 93 2.41 0.67 0.06
CA ALA A 93 0.98 0.99 0.10
C ALA A 93 0.39 0.98 1.51
N TRP A 94 0.88 0.09 2.38
CA TRP A 94 0.20 -0.21 3.65
C TRP A 94 1.05 0.06 4.90
N TYR A 95 2.36 -0.19 4.86
CA TYR A 95 3.21 -0.18 6.06
C TYR A 95 3.32 1.19 6.76
N GLY A 96 3.28 2.27 5.97
CA GLY A 96 3.23 3.63 6.48
C GLY A 96 2.05 3.89 7.42
N ASN A 97 0.92 3.21 7.19
CA ASN A 97 -0.31 3.37 7.95
C ASN A 97 -0.54 2.27 9.01
N CYS A 98 0.41 1.35 9.19
CA CYS A 98 0.34 0.37 10.27
C CYS A 98 0.48 1.04 11.65
N SER A 99 -0.26 0.51 12.63
CA SER A 99 -0.07 0.84 14.04
C SER A 99 1.31 0.41 14.54
N ALA A 100 1.75 0.97 15.68
CA ALA A 100 2.97 0.54 16.34
C ALA A 100 2.93 -0.94 16.71
N HIS A 101 1.77 -1.45 17.14
CA HIS A 101 1.56 -2.86 17.43
C HIS A 101 1.86 -3.74 16.20
N ASN A 102 1.27 -3.39 15.05
CA ASN A 102 1.42 -4.13 13.80
C ASN A 102 2.89 -4.12 13.32
N ARG A 103 3.55 -2.95 13.40
CA ARG A 103 4.98 -2.83 13.05
C ARG A 103 5.86 -3.68 13.96
N ASN A 104 5.57 -3.69 15.27
CA ASN A 104 6.29 -4.52 16.23
C ASN A 104 6.11 -6.01 15.95
N ALA A 105 4.90 -6.46 15.59
CA ALA A 105 4.63 -7.83 15.21
C ALA A 105 5.44 -8.28 13.99
N LEU A 106 5.46 -7.47 12.93
CA LEU A 106 6.26 -7.72 11.74
C LEU A 106 7.76 -7.73 12.04
N GLN A 107 8.24 -6.78 12.85
CA GLN A 107 9.66 -6.71 13.21
C GLN A 107 10.10 -7.91 14.07
N ARG A 108 9.21 -8.50 14.88
CA ARG A 108 9.50 -9.76 15.62
C ARG A 108 9.80 -10.93 14.68
N VAL A 109 9.13 -11.00 13.52
CA VAL A 109 9.43 -12.01 12.49
C VAL A 109 10.86 -11.87 12.00
N VAL A 110 11.26 -10.65 11.63
CA VAL A 110 12.63 -10.34 11.17
C VAL A 110 13.67 -10.66 12.23
N ARG A 111 13.43 -10.26 13.50
CA ARG A 111 14.33 -10.58 14.62
C ARG A 111 14.47 -12.08 14.83
N THR A 112 13.39 -12.83 14.67
CA THR A 112 13.42 -14.29 14.79
C THR A 112 14.22 -14.92 13.66
N ALA A 113 14.01 -14.50 12.42
CA ALA A 113 14.81 -14.94 11.29
C ALA A 113 16.30 -14.66 11.50
N GLN A 114 16.64 -13.45 11.96
CA GLN A 114 18.01 -13.03 12.25
C GLN A 114 18.71 -13.93 13.28
N ARG A 115 18.00 -14.36 14.34
CA ARG A 115 18.56 -15.33 15.31
C ARG A 115 18.79 -16.71 14.68
N ILE A 116 17.96 -17.11 13.72
CA ILE A 116 18.10 -18.41 13.04
C ILE A 116 19.28 -18.34 12.05
N THR A 117 19.30 -17.35 11.17
CA THR A 117 20.34 -17.20 10.13
C THR A 117 21.71 -16.83 10.69
N GLY A 118 21.76 -16.21 11.88
CA GLY A 118 23.01 -15.80 12.53
C GLY A 118 23.64 -14.53 11.94
N GLY A 119 23.01 -13.90 10.94
CA GLY A 119 23.50 -12.68 10.29
C GLY A 119 22.56 -11.49 10.48
N LYS A 120 23.07 -10.27 10.33
CA LYS A 120 22.27 -9.04 10.41
C LYS A 120 21.27 -8.98 9.25
N LEU A 121 19.99 -8.81 9.56
CA LEU A 121 18.93 -8.58 8.58
C LEU A 121 18.46 -7.11 8.68
N PRO A 122 18.07 -6.48 7.56
CA PRO A 122 17.57 -5.11 7.58
C PRO A 122 16.29 -5.03 8.41
N ALA A 123 16.12 -3.94 9.16
CA ALA A 123 14.85 -3.70 9.83
C ALA A 123 13.76 -3.46 8.77
N LEU A 124 12.52 -3.83 9.08
CA LEU A 124 11.43 -3.69 8.12
C LEU A 124 11.16 -2.22 7.78
N GLN A 125 11.42 -1.32 8.73
CA GLN A 125 11.39 0.13 8.54
C GLN A 125 12.40 0.60 7.49
N ASP A 126 13.60 0.04 7.48
CA ASP A 126 14.64 0.38 6.51
C ASP A 126 14.23 -0.10 5.12
N THR A 127 13.77 -1.36 5.02
CA THR A 127 13.23 -1.92 3.79
C THR A 127 12.09 -1.06 3.24
N TYR A 128 11.15 -0.63 4.09
CA TYR A 128 10.07 0.28 3.69
C TYR A 128 10.61 1.60 3.12
N THR A 129 11.54 2.24 3.85
CA THR A 129 12.13 3.53 3.46
C THR A 129 12.88 3.42 2.13
N THR A 130 13.73 2.39 1.97
CA THR A 130 14.44 2.11 0.73
C THR A 130 13.49 1.84 -0.44
N ARG A 131 12.42 1.06 -0.22
CA ARG A 131 11.42 0.76 -1.26
C ARG A 131 10.64 2.00 -1.67
N CYS A 132 10.24 2.85 -0.72
CA CYS A 132 9.58 4.12 -1.00
C CYS A 132 10.47 5.04 -1.85
N HIS A 133 11.72 5.23 -1.42
CA HIS A 133 12.68 6.06 -2.11
C HIS A 133 12.97 5.55 -3.54
N ARG A 134 13.23 4.25 -3.70
CA ARG A 134 13.49 3.64 -5.02
C ARG A 134 12.27 3.76 -5.94
N LYS A 135 11.06 3.55 -5.42
CA LYS A 135 9.82 3.70 -6.20
C LYS A 135 9.62 5.15 -6.64
N ALA A 136 9.84 6.11 -5.75
CA ALA A 136 9.74 7.54 -6.07
C ALA A 136 10.75 7.93 -7.16
N LYS A 137 12.02 7.54 -7.02
CA LYS A 137 13.04 7.77 -8.05
C LYS A 137 12.66 7.18 -9.41
N LYS A 138 12.03 6.00 -9.44
CA LYS A 138 11.53 5.40 -10.68
C LYS A 138 10.43 6.25 -11.33
N ILE A 139 9.48 6.74 -10.54
CA ILE A 139 8.38 7.62 -11.01
C ILE A 139 8.94 8.95 -11.53
N ILE A 140 9.89 9.56 -10.81
CA ILE A 140 10.50 10.82 -11.21
C ILE A 140 11.30 10.68 -12.51
N LYS A 141 11.97 9.54 -12.71
CA LYS A 141 12.75 9.29 -13.95
C LYS A 141 11.85 9.09 -15.17
N ASP A 142 10.62 8.61 -14.98
CA ASP A 142 9.69 8.29 -16.05
C ASP A 142 8.65 9.42 -16.23
N ASN A 143 8.87 10.27 -17.23
CA ASN A 143 7.98 11.40 -17.52
C ASN A 143 6.57 10.96 -17.97
N ASN A 144 6.42 9.73 -18.47
CA ASN A 144 5.13 9.18 -18.91
C ASN A 144 4.39 8.48 -17.77
N HIS A 145 4.99 8.38 -16.58
CA HIS A 145 4.34 7.76 -15.45
C HIS A 145 3.13 8.61 -15.00
N PRO A 146 1.94 8.02 -14.79
CA PRO A 146 0.72 8.78 -14.46
C PRO A 146 0.84 9.61 -13.18
N SER A 147 1.70 9.19 -12.26
CA SER A 147 1.98 9.89 -11.00
C SER A 147 3.21 10.81 -11.03
N HIS A 148 3.84 11.02 -12.19
CA HIS A 148 5.03 11.88 -12.31
C HIS A 148 4.74 13.31 -11.83
N CYS A 149 3.58 13.86 -12.20
CA CYS A 149 3.13 15.20 -11.82
C CYS A 149 3.03 15.41 -10.30
N LEU A 150 2.89 14.35 -9.50
CA LEU A 150 2.86 14.42 -8.04
C LEU A 150 4.25 14.72 -7.42
N PHE A 151 5.33 14.55 -8.19
CA PHE A 151 6.70 14.82 -7.77
C PHE A 151 7.25 16.08 -8.46
N THR A 152 6.61 17.23 -8.24
CA THR A 152 7.05 18.50 -8.82
C THR A 152 8.28 19.06 -8.08
N PRO A 153 9.43 19.26 -8.75
CA PRO A 153 10.59 19.91 -8.14
C PRO A 153 10.32 21.41 -7.90
N LEU A 154 11.00 22.00 -6.90
CA LEU A 154 10.95 23.44 -6.65
C LEU A 154 11.92 24.19 -7.57
N SER A 155 11.47 25.31 -8.15
CA SER A 155 12.20 26.08 -9.16
C SER A 155 13.25 27.06 -8.61
N SER A 156 13.25 27.37 -7.31
CA SER A 156 14.10 28.42 -6.71
C SER A 156 14.84 27.96 -5.45
N ARG A 157 16.04 28.52 -5.18
CA ARG A 157 17.00 28.41 -4.03
C ARG A 157 17.18 27.08 -3.26
N ARG A 158 16.34 26.07 -3.49
CA ARG A 158 16.26 24.77 -2.86
C ARG A 158 16.30 23.69 -3.94
N ARG A 159 17.35 23.73 -4.77
CA ARG A 159 17.59 22.73 -5.82
C ARG A 159 17.63 21.34 -5.17
N GLY A 160 16.86 20.40 -5.71
CA GLY A 160 16.76 19.03 -5.18
C GLY A 160 15.55 18.78 -4.28
N GLN A 161 14.79 19.81 -3.89
CA GLN A 161 13.56 19.62 -3.10
C GLN A 161 12.32 19.51 -3.98
N TYR A 162 11.36 18.71 -3.50
CA TYR A 162 10.05 18.47 -4.12
C TYR A 162 8.94 19.19 -3.35
N ARG A 163 7.91 19.62 -4.08
CA ARG A 163 6.74 20.30 -3.51
C ARG A 163 5.99 19.35 -2.56
N CYS A 164 5.93 19.73 -1.29
CA CYS A 164 5.12 19.01 -0.30
C CYS A 164 3.62 19.26 -0.54
N ILE A 165 2.84 18.18 -0.56
CA ILE A 165 1.37 18.24 -0.59
C ILE A 165 0.87 18.40 0.86
N LYS A 166 -0.05 19.35 1.09
CA LYS A 166 -0.70 19.50 2.40
C LYS A 166 -1.55 18.27 2.70
N ALA A 167 -1.49 17.77 3.92
CA ALA A 167 -2.35 16.67 4.36
C ALA A 167 -3.02 16.98 5.70
N GLY A 168 -4.35 16.93 5.69
CA GLY A 168 -5.18 17.16 6.88
C GLY A 168 -5.30 15.94 7.81
N THR A 169 -4.90 14.75 7.36
CA THR A 169 -5.01 13.52 8.16
C THR A 169 -3.68 12.77 8.25
N GLU A 170 -3.45 12.10 9.39
CA GLU A 170 -2.25 11.26 9.57
C GLU A 170 -2.20 10.12 8.55
N ARG A 171 -3.38 9.61 8.16
CA ARG A 171 -3.52 8.59 7.12
C ARG A 171 -2.95 9.04 5.77
N LEU A 172 -3.31 10.25 5.33
CA LEU A 172 -2.79 10.82 4.09
C LEU A 172 -1.31 11.16 4.21
N LYS A 173 -0.88 11.70 5.35
CA LYS A 173 0.55 11.97 5.65
C LYS A 173 1.40 10.71 5.53
N ASN A 174 0.87 9.55 5.90
CA ASN A 174 1.58 8.27 5.87
C ASN A 174 1.37 7.47 4.58
N SER A 175 0.59 8.00 3.63
CA SER A 175 0.49 7.43 2.29
C SER A 175 1.83 7.51 1.54
N PHE A 176 1.97 6.66 0.52
CA PHE A 176 3.20 6.54 -0.26
C PHE A 176 3.74 7.89 -0.77
N TYR A 177 2.93 8.66 -1.49
CA TYR A 177 3.40 9.88 -2.18
C TYR A 177 3.94 10.92 -1.21
N LEU A 178 3.19 11.24 -0.15
CA LEU A 178 3.60 12.23 0.83
C LEU A 178 4.81 11.75 1.64
N LYS A 179 4.84 10.46 2.01
CA LYS A 179 6.00 9.90 2.71
C LYS A 179 7.24 9.92 1.82
N ALA A 180 7.12 9.56 0.56
CA ALA A 180 8.20 9.57 -0.41
C ALA A 180 8.78 10.97 -0.65
N ILE A 181 7.92 11.98 -0.83
CA ILE A 181 8.35 13.39 -0.98
C ILE A 181 9.13 13.84 0.26
N ARG A 182 8.65 13.53 1.47
CA ARG A 182 9.37 13.86 2.71
C ARG A 182 10.72 13.17 2.80
N LEU A 183 10.80 11.90 2.42
CA LEU A 183 12.07 11.16 2.39
C LEU A 183 13.05 11.77 1.39
N LEU A 184 12.59 12.16 0.20
CA LEU A 184 13.44 12.84 -0.79
C LEU A 184 13.94 14.18 -0.26
N ASN A 185 13.09 14.95 0.41
CA ASN A 185 13.44 16.25 0.95
C ASN A 185 14.36 16.18 2.18
N SER A 186 14.42 15.06 2.90
CA SER A 186 15.31 14.88 4.05
C SER A 186 16.71 14.36 3.70
N HIS A 187 16.94 13.97 2.45
CA HIS A 187 18.23 13.46 1.97
C HIS A 187 19.09 14.52 1.26
N HIS A 188 18.71 15.80 1.40
CA HIS A 188 19.41 16.98 0.89
C HIS A 188 19.65 17.95 2.05
#